data_AF-A0A9E3EB69-F1
#
_entry.id   AF-A0A9E3EB69-F1
#
_cell.length_a   1.000
_cell.length_b   1.000
_cell.length_c   1.000
_cell.angle_alpha   90.00
_cell.angle_beta   90.00
_cell.angle_gamma   90.00
#
_symmetry.space_group_name_H-M   'P 1'
#
loop_
_entity.id
_entity.type
_entity.pdbx_description
1 polymer ?
#
loop_
_entity_poly.entity_id
_entity_poly.type
_entity_poly.pdbx_seq_one_letter_code
_entity_poly.pdbx_strand_id
1 'polypeptide(L)'
;MIKVSASESLTVGELAAVVEEAHRQHLKVAVHAIETASIQTAIDAGADSIEHGNFVTDDQLAPEGHFLRSDGDFLWRLLSEDHRAQYRDVGRYAC
;
A
#
# COMPACT_ATOMS: atom_id res chain seq x y z
N MET A 1 -15.92 3.16 3.50
CA MET A 1 -14.57 2.75 3.07
C MET A 1 -14.42 1.29 3.42
N ILE A 2 -14.01 0.47 2.45
CA ILE A 2 -13.71 -0.96 2.63
C ILE A 2 -12.21 -1.10 2.83
N LYS A 3 -11.79 -1.96 3.76
CA LYS A 3 -10.38 -2.29 3.97
C LYS A 3 -10.12 -3.74 3.56
N VAL A 4 -9.09 -3.95 2.74
CA VAL A 4 -8.69 -5.26 2.22
C VAL A 4 -7.24 -5.52 2.60
N SER A 5 -6.92 -6.72 3.05
CA SER A 5 -5.52 -7.16 3.24
C SER A 5 -5.08 -7.93 2.01
N ALA A 6 -4.01 -7.47 1.36
CA ALA A 6 -3.40 -8.12 0.21
C ALA A 6 -2.09 -8.81 0.63
N SER A 7 -1.89 -10.02 0.13
CA SER A 7 -0.64 -10.76 0.17
C SER A 7 -0.11 -10.94 -1.26
N GLU A 8 1.12 -11.42 -1.42
CA GLU A 8 1.71 -11.70 -2.74
C GLU A 8 0.93 -12.73 -3.57
N SER A 9 0.10 -13.56 -2.94
CA SER A 9 -0.73 -14.56 -3.60
C SER A 9 -2.05 -14.00 -4.15
N LEU A 10 -2.48 -12.81 -3.71
CA LEU A 10 -3.72 -12.20 -4.19
C LEU A 10 -3.48 -11.67 -5.60
N THR A 11 -4.33 -12.05 -6.54
CA THR A 11 -4.19 -11.62 -7.93
C THR A 11 -4.81 -10.23 -8.15
N VAL A 12 -4.33 -9.53 -9.17
CA VAL A 12 -4.90 -8.25 -9.61
C VAL A 12 -6.38 -8.39 -9.93
N GLY A 13 -6.80 -9.48 -10.60
CA GLY A 13 -8.20 -9.70 -10.95
C GLY A 13 -9.12 -9.88 -9.75
N GLU A 14 -8.66 -10.58 -8.71
CA GLU A 14 -9.43 -10.75 -7.47
C GLU A 14 -9.59 -9.41 -6.74
N LEU A 15 -8.53 -8.62 -6.64
CA LEU A 15 -8.59 -7.32 -5.97
C LEU A 15 -9.39 -6.29 -6.80
N ALA A 16 -9.23 -6.28 -8.11
CA ALA A 16 -9.98 -5.41 -9.01
C ALA A 16 -11.50 -5.65 -8.91
N ALA A 17 -11.92 -6.92 -8.81
CA ALA A 17 -13.33 -7.24 -8.61
C ALA A 17 -13.91 -6.62 -7.32
N VAL A 18 -13.11 -6.55 -6.25
CA VAL A 18 -13.50 -5.90 -4.99
C VAL A 18 -13.56 -4.37 -5.17
N VAL A 19 -12.55 -3.79 -5.80
CA VAL A 19 -12.48 -2.35 -6.08
C VAL A 19 -13.67 -1.90 -6.92
N GLU A 20 -13.94 -2.60 -8.02
CA GLU A 20 -15.05 -2.30 -8.91
C GLU A 20 -16.42 -2.36 -8.20
N GLU A 21 -16.66 -3.39 -7.38
CA GLU A 21 -17.91 -3.51 -6.62
C GLU A 21 -18.04 -2.40 -5.57
N ALA A 22 -16.96 -2.08 -4.87
CA ALA A 22 -16.94 -0.98 -3.91
C ALA A 22 -17.25 0.37 -4.58
N HIS A 23 -16.59 0.64 -5.71
CA HIS A 23 -16.78 1.87 -6.48
C HIS A 23 -18.19 1.97 -7.07
N ARG A 24 -18.80 0.86 -7.52
CA ARG A 24 -20.22 0.81 -7.93
C ARG A 24 -21.17 1.26 -6.82
N GLN A 25 -20.80 1.03 -5.56
CA GLN A 25 -21.54 1.47 -4.39
C GLN A 25 -21.07 2.83 -3.84
N HIS A 26 -20.23 3.56 -4.58
CA HIS A 26 -19.64 4.83 -4.17
C HIS A 26 -18.79 4.73 -2.88
N LEU A 27 -18.19 3.56 -2.62
CA LEU A 27 -17.30 3.32 -1.50
C LEU A 27 -15.84 3.30 -1.96
N LYS A 28 -14.94 3.92 -1.20
CA LYS A 28 -13.49 3.83 -1.39
C LYS A 28 -12.90 2.54 -0.82
N VAL A 29 -11.79 2.06 -1.40
CA VAL A 29 -11.02 0.88 -0.96
C VAL A 29 -9.63 1.27 -0.47
N ALA A 30 -9.33 0.88 0.77
CA ALA A 30 -7.99 0.92 1.33
C ALA A 30 -7.38 -0.49 1.32
N VAL A 31 -6.16 -0.62 0.83
CA VAL A 31 -5.45 -1.91 0.78
C VAL A 31 -4.26 -1.89 1.73
N HIS A 32 -4.27 -2.81 2.69
CA HIS A 32 -3.10 -3.14 3.48
C HIS A 32 -2.18 -4.02 2.64
N ALA A 33 -1.04 -3.47 2.22
CA ALA A 33 -0.03 -4.16 1.43
C ALA A 33 1.37 -3.77 1.92
N ILE A 34 2.18 -4.76 2.29
CA ILE A 34 3.52 -4.54 2.82
C ILE A 34 4.56 -4.83 1.73
N GLU A 35 4.45 -5.96 1.05
CA GLU A 35 5.42 -6.42 0.05
C GLU A 35 5.32 -5.60 -1.25
N THR A 36 6.44 -5.39 -1.93
CA THR A 36 6.45 -4.62 -3.20
C THR A 36 5.52 -5.21 -4.26
N ALA A 37 5.41 -6.55 -4.31
CA ALA A 37 4.48 -7.23 -5.21
C ALA A 37 3.00 -6.95 -4.84
N SER A 38 2.64 -7.00 -3.55
CA SER A 38 1.26 -6.71 -3.12
C SER A 38 0.91 -5.23 -3.25
N ILE A 39 1.89 -4.33 -3.09
CA ILE A 39 1.75 -2.89 -3.40
C ILE A 39 1.45 -2.69 -4.89
N GLN A 40 2.20 -3.34 -5.79
CA GLN A 40 1.94 -3.24 -7.23
C GLN A 40 0.55 -3.78 -7.58
N THR A 41 0.16 -4.93 -7.01
CA THR A 41 -1.18 -5.48 -7.18
C THR A 41 -2.27 -4.48 -6.75
N ALA A 42 -2.06 -3.75 -5.66
CA ALA A 42 -3.01 -2.74 -5.18
C ALA A 42 -3.11 -1.53 -6.11
N ILE A 43 -1.99 -1.07 -6.68
CA ILE A 43 -1.95 -0.01 -7.68
C ILE A 43 -2.68 -0.45 -8.95
N ASP A 44 -2.33 -1.62 -9.48
CA ASP A 44 -2.89 -2.15 -10.72
C ASP A 44 -4.39 -2.44 -10.62
N ALA A 45 -4.86 -2.82 -9.43
CA ALA A 45 -6.27 -3.03 -9.14
C ALA A 45 -7.08 -1.74 -8.92
N GLY A 46 -6.43 -0.57 -8.84
CA GLY A 46 -7.08 0.73 -8.70
C GLY A 46 -7.53 1.07 -7.27
N ALA A 47 -6.79 0.62 -6.25
CA ALA A 47 -7.09 0.98 -4.86
C ALA A 47 -7.06 2.50 -4.63
N ASP A 48 -7.95 3.04 -3.80
CA ASP A 48 -7.94 4.48 -3.48
C ASP A 48 -6.79 4.87 -2.54
N SER A 49 -6.38 3.95 -1.67
CA SER A 49 -5.28 4.15 -0.75
C SER A 49 -4.55 2.85 -0.41
N ILE A 50 -3.24 2.93 -0.22
CA ILE A 50 -2.41 1.79 0.20
C ILE A 50 -1.79 2.13 1.56
N GLU A 51 -1.98 1.24 2.53
CA GLU A 51 -1.40 1.35 3.87
C GLU A 51 -0.03 0.66 3.94
N HIS A 52 0.78 1.08 4.91
CA HIS A 52 2.19 0.76 5.11
C HIS A 52 3.12 1.33 4.03
N GLY A 53 2.86 1.08 2.74
CA GLY A 53 3.61 1.68 1.62
C GLY A 53 5.13 1.65 1.77
N ASN A 54 5.65 0.73 2.59
CA ASN A 54 6.96 0.86 3.21
C ASN A 54 8.07 0.62 2.17
N PHE A 55 7.78 -0.24 1.20
CA PHE A 55 8.68 -0.64 0.14
C PHE A 55 8.18 -0.17 -1.24
N VAL A 56 7.47 0.96 -1.27
CA VAL A 56 7.05 1.60 -2.51
C VAL A 56 8.26 2.16 -3.26
N THR A 57 8.28 2.03 -4.58
CA THR A 57 9.34 2.58 -5.44
C THR A 57 8.93 3.93 -6.05
N ASP A 58 9.90 4.72 -6.52
CA ASP A 58 9.62 5.97 -7.24
C ASP A 58 8.69 5.77 -8.44
N ASP A 59 8.86 4.68 -9.18
CA ASP A 59 8.02 4.32 -10.33
C ASP A 59 6.56 4.06 -9.92
N GLN A 60 6.35 3.52 -8.72
CA GLN A 60 5.03 3.24 -8.15
C GLN A 60 4.30 4.49 -7.63
N LEU A 61 5.01 5.61 -7.46
CA LEU A 61 4.46 6.90 -7.04
C LEU A 61 4.03 7.79 -8.21
N ALA A 62 4.51 7.48 -9.42
CA ALA A 62 4.18 8.20 -10.64
C ALA A 62 2.69 8.20 -11.04
N PRO A 63 1.85 7.20 -10.70
CA PRO A 63 0.42 7.24 -11.02
C PRO A 63 -0.33 8.23 -10.12
N GLU A 64 -0.79 9.35 -10.68
CA GLU A 64 -1.63 10.31 -9.93
C GLU A 64 -2.93 9.66 -9.45
N GLY A 65 -3.27 9.85 -8.16
CA GLY A 65 -4.58 9.48 -7.60
C GLY A 65 -4.58 8.47 -6.45
N HIS A 66 -3.45 7.83 -6.13
CA HIS A 66 -3.34 6.88 -5.03
C HIS A 66 -2.85 7.59 -3.75
N PHE A 67 -3.58 7.44 -2.63
CA PHE A 67 -3.13 7.96 -1.34
C PHE A 67 -2.32 6.89 -0.59
N LEU A 68 -1.01 7.11 -0.44
CA LEU A 68 -0.16 6.21 0.35
C LEU A 68 -0.11 6.67 1.80
N ARG A 69 -0.26 5.73 2.72
CA ARG A 69 -0.08 5.96 4.15
C ARG A 69 1.04 5.05 4.65
N SER A 70 2.22 5.62 4.90
CA SER A 70 3.32 4.83 5.48
C SER A 70 3.22 4.70 6.99
N ASP A 71 3.59 3.52 7.46
CA ASP A 71 3.77 3.22 8.88
C ASP A 71 5.24 3.36 9.32
N GLY A 72 6.11 3.88 8.44
CA GLY A 72 7.55 4.02 8.66
C GLY A 72 7.90 4.69 10.00
N ASP A 73 7.18 5.74 10.37
CA ASP A 73 7.34 6.45 11.64
C ASP A 73 7.10 5.58 12.88
N PHE A 74 6.14 4.66 12.80
CA PHE A 74 5.81 3.76 13.91
C PHE A 74 6.85 2.64 14.04
N LEU A 75 7.23 2.02 12.93
CA LEU A 75 8.26 0.98 12.91
C LEU A 75 9.62 1.53 13.34
N TRP A 76 9.98 2.73 12.88
CA TRP A 76 11.22 3.40 13.28
C TRP A 76 11.35 3.55 14.80
N ARG A 77 10.26 3.90 15.48
CA ARG A 77 10.22 4.06 16.95
C ARG A 77 10.33 2.75 17.71
N LEU A 78 9.88 1.64 17.11
CA LEU A 78 9.84 0.33 17.76
C LEU A 78 11.11 -0.51 17.52
N LEU A 79 11.81 -0.28 16.41
CA LEU A 79 12.97 -1.06 16.01
C LEU A 79 14.25 -0.62 16.73
N SER A 80 15.06 -1.61 17.11
CA SER A 80 16.44 -1.40 17.58
C SER A 80 17.29 -0.76 16.47
N GLU A 81 18.34 -0.02 16.84
CA GLU A 81 19.19 0.70 15.88
C GLU A 81 19.72 -0.18 14.75
N ASP A 82 20.09 -1.43 15.05
CA ASP A 82 20.56 -2.41 14.05
C ASP A 82 19.49 -2.79 13.02
N HIS A 83 18.22 -2.80 13.40
CA HIS A 83 17.11 -3.12 12.50
C HIS A 83 16.57 -1.91 11.75
N ARG A 84 17.03 -0.69 12.05
CA ARG A 84 16.60 0.52 11.34
C ARG A 84 17.25 0.66 9.97
N ALA A 85 18.38 -0.01 9.71
CA ALA A 85 19.11 0.08 8.43
C ALA A 85 18.25 -0.36 7.23
N GLN A 86 17.45 -1.40 7.39
CA GLN A 86 16.49 -1.91 6.38
C GLN A 86 15.28 -0.98 6.16
N TYR A 87 15.05 -0.01 7.05
CA TYR A 87 13.96 0.95 6.96
C TYR A 87 14.44 2.39 6.73
N ARG A 88 15.72 2.59 6.41
CA ARG A 88 16.32 3.93 6.33
C ARG A 88 15.73 4.81 5.21
N ASP A 89 15.24 4.19 4.15
CA ASP A 89 14.54 4.86 3.04
C ASP A 89 13.03 4.60 3.04
N VAL A 90 12.54 3.82 4.02
CA VAL A 90 11.14 3.48 4.22
C VAL A 90 10.47 4.62 4.99
N GLY A 91 9.64 5.41 4.32
CA GLY A 91 9.01 6.61 4.90
C GLY A 91 9.40 7.93 4.25
N ARG A 92 10.22 7.95 3.19
CA ARG A 92 10.36 9.15 2.32
C ARG A 92 9.04 9.56 1.64
N TYR A 93 8.04 8.68 1.67
CA TYR A 93 6.79 8.83 0.92
C TYR A 93 5.55 8.88 1.81
N ALA A 94 5.69 9.29 3.08
CA ALA A 94 4.53 9.62 3.91
C ALA A 94 4.68 10.92 4.68
N CYS A 95 3.61 11.72 4.56
CA CYS A 95 3.31 13.01 5.19
C CYS A 95 4.05 14.21 4.58
#